data_AF-A0A2P4Y3S5-F1
#
_entry.id   AF-A0A2P4Y3S5-F1
#
_cell.length_a   1.000
_cell.length_b   1.000
_cell.length_c   1.000
_cell.angle_alpha   90.00
_cell.angle_beta   90.00
_cell.angle_gamma   90.00
#
_symmetry.space_group_name_H-M   'P 1'
#
loop_
_entity.id
_entity.type
_entity.pdbx_description
1 polymer ?
#
loop_
_entity_poly.entity_id
_entity_poly.type
_entity_poly.pdbx_seq_one_letter_code
_entity_poly.pdbx_strand_id
1 'polypeptide(L)'
;MSSKVELNKNGRPVNWHGQCWAYYKNMMELTFAEKEILEYANGEKTLTDAATDDEKKTFKSAQIKVKHTIMSSLSMELGQQVMTKKTGREIWMYLEDRYEGKANAATRTNQEIILFNKLQAAKYKPNWDVQQH
;
A
#
# COMPACT_ATOMS: atom_id res chain seq x y z
N MET A 1 2.40 8.78 15.04
CA MET A 1 2.64 8.27 13.68
C MET A 1 2.45 9.42 12.73
N SER A 2 3.41 9.65 11.84
CA SER A 2 3.28 10.67 10.80
C SER A 2 2.11 10.31 9.88
N SER A 3 1.23 11.27 9.59
CA SER A 3 0.17 11.11 8.59
C SER A 3 0.71 11.18 7.16
N LYS A 4 1.99 11.52 6.98
CA LYS A 4 2.61 11.71 5.67
C LYS A 4 3.13 10.40 5.08
N VAL A 5 3.04 10.25 3.76
CA VAL A 5 3.75 9.21 3.00
C VAL A 5 5.19 9.66 2.76
N GLU A 6 6.15 8.84 3.17
CA GLU A 6 7.58 9.11 2.94
C GLU A 6 7.96 8.72 1.52
N LEU A 7 8.74 9.57 0.86
CA LEU A 7 9.24 9.36 -0.48
C LEU A 7 10.77 9.31 -0.46
N ASN A 8 11.36 8.43 -1.26
CA ASN A 8 12.80 8.46 -1.50
C ASN A 8 13.19 9.56 -2.51
N LYS A 9 14.49 9.68 -2.79
CA LYS A 9 15.05 10.67 -3.74
C LYS A 9 14.48 10.60 -5.17
N ASN A 10 13.86 9.49 -5.55
CA ASN A 10 13.23 9.30 -6.85
C ASN A 10 11.70 9.53 -6.78
N GLY A 11 11.19 10.10 -5.70
CA GLY A 11 9.76 10.33 -5.52
C GLY A 11 8.95 9.06 -5.24
N ARG A 12 9.57 7.91 -4.93
CA ARG A 12 8.82 6.66 -4.72
C ARG A 12 8.50 6.44 -3.26
N PRO A 13 7.29 5.93 -2.93
CA PRO A 13 6.94 5.62 -1.56
C PRO A 13 7.92 4.62 -0.94
N VAL A 14 8.25 4.84 0.33
CA VAL A 14 9.07 3.95 1.15
C VAL A 14 8.46 3.84 2.54
N ASN A 15 8.66 2.69 3.17
CA ASN A 15 8.26 2.45 4.56
C ASN A 15 6.79 2.85 4.83
N TRP A 16 5.89 2.55 3.89
CA TRP A 16 4.49 2.92 3.99
C TRP A 16 3.73 2.00 4.96
N HIS A 17 2.92 2.56 5.86
CA HIS A 17 2.24 1.86 6.95
C HIS A 17 0.71 1.99 6.89
N GLY A 18 0.13 2.25 5.71
CA GLY A 18 -1.33 2.35 5.54
C GLY A 18 -1.91 3.76 5.62
N GLN A 19 -1.08 4.80 5.84
CA GLN A 19 -1.53 6.19 5.91
C GLN A 19 -1.80 6.78 4.52
N CYS A 20 -2.80 7.67 4.38
CA CYS A 20 -3.07 8.42 3.13
C CYS A 20 -3.12 7.55 1.86
N TRP A 21 -3.98 6.52 1.88
CA TRP A 21 -4.11 5.54 0.79
C TRP A 21 -4.21 6.17 -0.61
N ALA A 22 -5.11 7.13 -0.82
CA ALA A 22 -5.29 7.75 -2.14
C ALA A 22 -4.00 8.35 -2.71
N TYR A 23 -3.19 8.97 -1.85
CA TYR A 23 -1.89 9.50 -2.24
C TYR A 23 -0.88 8.38 -2.54
N TYR A 24 -0.78 7.38 -1.64
CA TYR A 24 0.10 6.22 -1.85
C TYR A 24 -0.25 5.49 -3.16
N LYS A 25 -1.54 5.24 -3.41
CA LYS A 25 -2.04 4.57 -4.62
C LYS A 25 -1.57 5.30 -5.87
N ASN A 26 -1.81 6.61 -5.96
CA ASN A 26 -1.41 7.43 -7.09
C ASN A 26 0.12 7.40 -7.32
N MET A 27 0.92 7.50 -6.25
CA MET A 27 2.39 7.43 -6.37
C MET A 27 2.89 6.05 -6.84
N MET A 28 2.22 4.99 -6.42
CA MET A 28 2.52 3.63 -6.87
C MET A 28 2.11 3.41 -8.33
N GLU A 29 0.94 3.89 -8.76
CA GLU A 29 0.50 3.81 -10.15
C GLU A 29 1.46 4.55 -11.09
N LEU A 30 1.92 5.75 -10.71
CA LEU A 30 2.98 6.47 -11.42
C LEU A 30 4.28 5.63 -11.49
N THR A 31 4.69 5.03 -10.38
CA THR A 31 5.88 4.16 -10.34
C THR A 31 5.73 2.94 -11.23
N PHE A 32 4.53 2.37 -11.34
CA PHE A 32 4.24 1.26 -12.24
C PHE A 32 4.25 1.71 -13.70
N ALA A 33 3.72 2.89 -14.01
CA ALA A 33 3.74 3.46 -15.35
C ALA A 33 5.18 3.72 -15.82
N GLU A 34 6.03 4.33 -14.97
CA GLU A 34 7.47 4.52 -15.25
C GLU A 34 8.22 3.21 -15.55
N LYS A 35 7.75 2.11 -14.99
CA LYS A 35 8.34 0.77 -15.13
C LYS A 35 7.67 -0.07 -16.21
N GLU A 36 6.65 0.48 -16.90
CA GLU A 36 5.86 -0.19 -17.93
C GLU A 36 5.15 -1.47 -17.42
N ILE A 37 4.71 -1.44 -16.16
CA ILE A 37 4.07 -2.59 -15.48
C ILE A 37 2.66 -2.30 -14.94
N LEU A 38 2.11 -1.10 -15.19
CA LEU A 38 0.80 -0.69 -14.68
C LEU A 38 -0.33 -1.63 -15.14
N GLU A 39 -0.41 -1.92 -16.43
CA GLU A 39 -1.43 -2.80 -17.00
C GLU A 39 -1.39 -4.23 -16.41
N TYR A 40 -0.21 -4.69 -15.97
CA TYR A 40 -0.06 -5.99 -15.30
C TYR A 40 -0.49 -5.94 -13.82
N ALA A 41 -0.31 -4.79 -13.15
CA ALA A 41 -0.74 -4.57 -11.77
C ALA A 41 -2.27 -4.44 -11.68
N ASN A 42 -2.87 -3.64 -12.57
CA ASN A 42 -4.32 -3.49 -12.70
C ASN A 42 -4.99 -4.75 -13.26
N GLY A 43 -4.20 -5.56 -13.97
CA GLY A 43 -4.66 -6.82 -14.52
C GLY A 43 -5.40 -6.72 -15.84
N GLU A 44 -5.17 -5.62 -16.57
CA GLU A 44 -5.57 -5.40 -17.95
C GLU A 44 -4.79 -6.36 -18.88
N LYS A 45 -3.49 -6.54 -18.61
CA LYS A 45 -2.69 -7.60 -19.24
C LYS A 45 -2.81 -8.90 -18.45
N THR A 46 -3.28 -9.95 -19.12
CA THR A 46 -3.40 -11.32 -18.58
C THR A 46 -2.84 -12.33 -19.59
N LEU A 47 -2.53 -13.54 -19.12
CA LEU A 47 -2.16 -14.64 -20.01
C LEU A 47 -3.42 -15.31 -20.56
N THR A 48 -3.43 -15.56 -21.86
CA THR A 48 -4.41 -16.42 -22.52
C THR A 48 -3.92 -17.86 -22.52
N ASP A 49 -4.84 -18.82 -22.69
CA ASP A 49 -4.48 -20.24 -22.77
C ASP A 49 -3.59 -20.57 -23.98
N ALA A 50 -3.66 -19.75 -25.03
CA ALA A 50 -2.86 -19.86 -26.25
C ALA A 50 -1.53 -19.08 -26.19
N ALA A 51 -1.17 -18.50 -25.03
CA ALA A 51 0.04 -17.71 -24.91
C ALA A 51 1.30 -18.52 -25.22
N THR A 52 2.17 -17.91 -26.01
CA THR A 52 3.52 -18.41 -26.31
C THR A 52 4.38 -18.42 -25.06
N ASP A 53 5.48 -19.18 -25.10
CA ASP A 53 6.39 -19.25 -23.95
C ASP A 53 7.11 -17.91 -23.69
N ASP A 54 7.33 -17.10 -24.73
CA ASP A 54 7.88 -15.75 -24.60
C ASP A 54 6.90 -14.79 -23.92
N GLU A 55 5.61 -14.88 -24.24
CA GLU A 55 4.56 -14.11 -23.55
C GLU A 55 4.45 -14.51 -22.08
N LYS A 56 4.48 -15.83 -21.78
CA LYS A 56 4.50 -16.33 -20.39
C LYS A 56 5.70 -15.81 -19.60
N LYS A 57 6.89 -15.82 -20.20
CA LYS A 57 8.12 -15.31 -19.59
C LYS A 57 8.04 -13.80 -19.33
N THR A 58 7.53 -13.05 -20.31
CA THR A 58 7.32 -11.60 -20.20
C THR A 58 6.33 -11.27 -19.08
N PHE A 59 5.19 -11.95 -19.04
CA PHE A 59 4.20 -11.77 -17.99
C PHE A 59 4.76 -12.08 -16.60
N LYS A 60 5.47 -13.21 -16.45
CA LYS A 60 6.11 -13.59 -15.17
C LYS A 60 7.12 -12.54 -14.71
N SER A 61 7.94 -12.02 -15.64
CA SER A 61 8.90 -10.95 -15.36
C SER A 61 8.20 -9.66 -14.89
N ALA A 62 7.11 -9.27 -15.55
CA ALA A 62 6.31 -8.12 -15.15
C ALA A 62 5.69 -8.30 -13.76
N GLN A 63 5.10 -9.45 -13.45
CA GLN A 63 4.53 -9.73 -12.12
C GLN A 63 5.59 -9.71 -11.01
N ILE A 64 6.82 -10.18 -11.28
CA ILE A 64 7.95 -10.06 -10.35
C ILE A 64 8.32 -8.59 -10.11
N LYS A 65 8.39 -7.78 -11.18
CA LYS A 65 8.66 -6.34 -11.07
C LYS A 65 7.57 -5.61 -10.26
N VAL A 66 6.29 -5.95 -10.46
CA VAL A 66 5.18 -5.39 -9.67
C VAL A 66 5.36 -5.76 -8.19
N LYS A 67 5.54 -7.05 -7.90
CA LYS A 67 5.75 -7.54 -6.52
C LYS A 67 6.93 -6.84 -5.84
N HIS A 68 8.08 -6.78 -6.50
CA HIS A 68 9.26 -6.11 -5.97
C HIS A 68 9.02 -4.62 -5.69
N THR A 69 8.38 -3.93 -6.65
CA THR A 69 8.07 -2.49 -6.52
C THR A 69 7.17 -2.23 -5.31
N ILE A 70 6.10 -3.02 -5.14
CA ILE A 70 5.23 -2.91 -3.96
C ILE A 70 6.00 -3.21 -2.69
N MET A 71 6.67 -4.38 -2.60
CA MET A 71 7.41 -4.79 -1.40
C MET A 71 8.44 -3.75 -0.93
N SER A 72 9.13 -3.09 -1.87
CA SER A 72 10.11 -2.04 -1.55
C SER A 72 9.49 -0.75 -1.00
N SER A 73 8.20 -0.55 -1.21
CA SER A 73 7.46 0.64 -0.77
C SER A 73 6.80 0.46 0.60
N LEU A 74 6.55 -0.79 1.01
CA LEU A 74 5.84 -1.12 2.25
C LEU A 74 6.77 -1.05 3.47
N SER A 75 6.17 -0.88 4.64
CA SER A 75 6.81 -1.23 5.90
C SER A 75 7.04 -2.74 6.01
N MET A 76 7.92 -3.15 6.92
CA MET A 76 8.19 -4.57 7.16
C MET A 76 6.92 -5.35 7.58
N GLU A 77 6.09 -4.74 8.43
CA GLU A 77 4.84 -5.36 8.90
C GLU A 77 3.86 -5.64 7.74
N LEU A 78 3.61 -4.64 6.88
CA LEU A 78 2.74 -4.84 5.72
C LEU A 78 3.37 -5.79 4.69
N GLY A 79 4.69 -5.70 4.51
CA GLY A 79 5.45 -6.61 3.66
C GLY A 79 5.25 -8.08 4.07
N GLN A 80 5.32 -8.38 5.38
CA GLN A 80 5.09 -9.74 5.89
C GLN A 80 3.66 -10.24 5.64
N GLN A 81 2.65 -9.37 5.69
CA GLN A 81 1.27 -9.76 5.41
C GLN A 81 1.06 -10.18 3.95
N VAL A 82 1.78 -9.54 3.01
CA VAL A 82 1.56 -9.74 1.58
C VAL A 82 2.59 -10.63 0.89
N MET A 83 3.73 -10.91 1.53
CA MET A 83 4.84 -11.67 0.90
C MET A 83 4.46 -13.08 0.43
N THR A 84 3.44 -13.70 1.06
CA THR A 84 2.91 -15.04 0.75
C THR A 84 2.11 -15.10 -0.56
N LYS A 85 1.69 -13.94 -1.09
CA LYS A 85 0.95 -13.86 -2.35
C LYS A 85 1.86 -14.20 -3.54
N LYS A 86 1.31 -14.90 -4.52
CA LYS A 86 2.07 -15.47 -5.64
C LYS A 86 2.48 -14.40 -6.64
N THR A 87 1.61 -13.46 -6.95
CA THR A 87 1.84 -12.45 -8.00
C THR A 87 1.83 -11.03 -7.46
N GLY A 88 2.40 -10.10 -8.22
CA GLY A 88 2.34 -8.67 -7.88
C GLY A 88 0.92 -8.12 -7.92
N ARG A 89 0.11 -8.57 -8.87
CA ARG A 89 -1.33 -8.25 -8.95
C ARG A 89 -2.10 -8.68 -7.71
N GLU A 90 -1.88 -9.90 -7.21
CA GLU A 90 -2.55 -10.37 -5.99
C GLU A 90 -2.21 -9.48 -4.77
N ILE A 91 -0.98 -8.98 -4.68
CA ILE A 91 -0.58 -8.04 -3.63
C ILE A 91 -1.29 -6.71 -3.82
N TRP A 92 -1.29 -6.18 -5.05
CA TRP A 92 -1.93 -4.89 -5.37
C TRP A 92 -3.43 -4.92 -5.06
N MET A 93 -4.14 -5.94 -5.53
CA MET A 93 -5.56 -6.16 -5.27
C MET A 93 -5.86 -6.27 -3.78
N TYR A 94 -5.01 -6.97 -3.01
CA TYR A 94 -5.17 -7.03 -1.55
C TYR A 94 -5.09 -5.64 -0.89
N LEU A 95 -4.18 -4.77 -1.36
CA LEU A 95 -4.05 -3.41 -0.84
C LEU A 95 -5.26 -2.56 -1.23
N GLU A 96 -5.72 -2.65 -2.48
CA GLU A 96 -6.95 -1.97 -2.93
C GLU A 96 -8.15 -2.40 -2.09
N ASP A 97 -8.40 -3.70 -1.94
CA ASP A 97 -9.53 -4.21 -1.14
C ASP A 97 -9.43 -3.77 0.33
N ARG A 98 -8.22 -3.80 0.90
CA ARG A 98 -7.97 -3.43 2.30
C ARG A 98 -8.12 -1.94 2.58
N TYR A 99 -7.88 -1.07 1.61
CA TYR A 99 -7.85 0.39 1.86
C TYR A 99 -8.92 1.18 1.11
N GLU A 100 -9.59 0.60 0.11
CA GLU A 100 -10.70 1.22 -0.63
C GLU A 100 -12.09 0.90 -0.07
N GLY A 101 -12.18 0.15 1.02
CA GLY A 101 -13.45 0.01 1.72
C GLY A 101 -14.32 -1.16 1.27
N LYS A 102 -13.98 -1.88 0.19
CA LYS A 102 -14.83 -2.99 -0.33
C LYS A 102 -15.01 -4.15 0.65
N ALA A 103 -14.11 -4.31 1.63
CA ALA A 103 -14.20 -5.29 2.71
C ALA A 103 -14.33 -4.68 4.13
N ASN A 104 -14.52 -3.35 4.27
CA ASN A 104 -13.82 -2.59 5.32
C ASN A 104 -14.68 -1.83 6.35
N ALA A 105 -15.95 -2.17 6.54
CA ALA A 105 -16.74 -1.55 7.62
C ALA A 105 -16.09 -1.77 9.00
N ALA A 106 -15.64 -3.01 9.29
CA ALA A 106 -15.03 -3.37 10.57
C ALA A 106 -13.65 -2.71 10.81
N THR A 107 -12.82 -2.59 9.77
CA THR A 107 -11.48 -1.98 9.90
C THR A 107 -11.57 -0.47 10.11
N ARG A 108 -12.53 0.19 9.46
CA ARG A 108 -12.81 1.61 9.68
C ARG A 108 -13.28 1.85 11.12
N THR A 109 -14.20 1.02 11.63
CA THR A 109 -14.64 1.09 13.03
C THR A 109 -13.48 0.89 14.01
N ASN A 110 -12.56 -0.05 13.74
CA ASN A 110 -11.38 -0.25 14.59
C ASN A 110 -10.42 0.96 14.57
N GLN A 111 -10.24 1.61 13.41
CA GLN A 111 -9.45 2.84 13.31
C GLN A 111 -10.13 4.01 14.04
N GLU A 112 -11.45 4.15 13.91
CA GLU A 112 -12.24 5.15 14.65
C GLU A 112 -12.15 4.92 16.16
N ILE A 113 -12.23 3.67 16.65
CA ILE A 113 -12.05 3.31 18.07
C ILE A 113 -10.64 3.64 18.55
N ILE A 114 -9.60 3.29 17.79
CA ILE A 114 -8.20 3.60 18.15
C ILE A 114 -7.99 5.11 18.22
N LEU A 115 -8.55 5.87 17.27
CA LEU A 115 -8.45 7.32 17.25
C LEU A 115 -9.19 7.95 18.42
N PHE A 116 -10.40 7.46 18.71
CA PHE A 116 -11.20 7.90 19.86
C PHE A 116 -10.48 7.63 21.19
N ASN A 117 -9.94 6.43 21.39
CA ASN A 117 -9.20 6.08 22.60
C ASN A 117 -7.93 6.95 22.77
N LYS A 118 -7.24 7.28 21.67
CA LYS A 118 -6.10 8.21 21.69
C LYS A 118 -6.50 9.63 22.05
N LEU A 119 -7.61 10.12 21.49
CA LEU A 119 -8.15 11.45 21.80
C LEU A 119 -8.58 11.54 23.27
N GLN A 120 -9.23 10.51 23.79
CA GLN A 120 -9.59 10.45 25.22
C GLN A 120 -8.33 10.43 26.08
N ALA A 121 -7.35 9.57 25.79
CA ALA A 121 -6.10 9.53 26.53
C ALA A 121 -5.35 10.89 26.52
N ALA A 122 -5.44 11.66 25.44
CA ALA A 122 -4.88 13.01 25.36
C ALA A 122 -5.66 14.02 26.23
N LYS A 123 -6.99 13.90 26.27
CA LYS A 123 -7.86 14.74 27.13
C LYS A 123 -7.66 14.47 28.63
N TYR A 124 -7.31 13.23 28.99
CA TYR A 124 -7.11 12.80 30.38
C TYR A 124 -5.68 12.95 30.90
N LYS A 125 -4.73 13.54 30.15
CA LYS A 125 -3.43 13.93 30.72
C LYS A 125 -3.62 15.13 31.65
N PRO A 126 -3.46 14.99 32.98
CA PRO A 126 -3.47 16.13 33.88
C PRO A 126 -2.10 16.83 33.75
N ASN A 127 -2.13 18.15 33.60
CA ASN A 127 -0.99 19.08 33.62
C ASN A 127 -0.06 19.03 32.40
N TRP A 128 -0.46 19.76 31.35
CA TRP A 128 0.53 20.60 30.64
C TRP A 128 0.38 22.00 31.21
N ASP A 129 1.37 22.43 31.98
CA ASP A 129 1.46 23.78 32.53
C ASP A 129 1.19 24.82 31.45
N VAL A 130 0.13 25.62 31.63
CA VAL A 130 -0.23 26.74 30.75
C VAL A 130 0.49 28.02 31.22
N GLN A 131 1.64 27.89 31.88
CA GLN A 131 2.48 29.02 32.28
C GLN A 131 3.94 28.75 31.95
N GLN A 132 4.35 29.14 30.75
CA GLN A 132 5.56 29.93 30.60
C GLN A 132 5.46 30.76 29.32
N HIS A 133 5.67 32.06 29.51
CA HIS A 133 5.66 33.16 28.57
C HIS A 133 6.56 32.97 27.35
#